data_AF-U3GTN9-F1
#
_entry.id   AF-U3GTN9-F1
#
_cell.length_a   1.000
_cell.length_b   1.000
_cell.length_c   1.000
_cell.angle_alpha   90.00
_cell.angle_beta   90.00
_cell.angle_gamma   90.00
#
_symmetry.space_group_name_H-M   'P 1'
#
loop_
_entity.id
_entity.type
_entity.pdbx_description
1 polymer ?
#
loop_
_entity_poly.entity_id
_entity_poly.type
_entity_poly.pdbx_seq_one_letter_code
_entity_poly.pdbx_strand_id
1 'polypeptide(L)'
;MVKHENTAEALLAAMADVRAVHKREKNPHQGFFFRGVDAVVNATAPAFREHGVVVTPRLESVDYVQHAGSKNAITDARVVVTYRFQHVGCEPLEARVAAEARDYADKATAKAMSVAFRIALLQSLCLPTEDVDPDADYVTVPGDQATRGPVDQAQQARDALLQECNRLGLSPVKVKDFGVTPVGGSFDLSVVEGSKGAALIRGLMEKITGDPDLVEKLRG
;
A
#
# COMPACT_ATOMS: atom_id res chain seq x y z
N MET A 1 8.51 21.19 26.85
CA MET A 1 7.26 21.39 26.09
C MET A 1 7.21 22.84 25.69
N VAL A 2 7.27 23.09 24.38
CA VAL A 2 7.16 24.43 23.82
C VAL A 2 5.78 24.99 24.13
N LYS A 3 5.71 26.26 24.55
CA LYS A 3 4.45 26.95 24.79
C LYS A 3 3.98 27.56 23.48
N HIS A 4 2.71 27.31 23.13
CA HIS A 4 2.05 27.88 21.95
C HIS A 4 0.85 28.70 22.40
N GLU A 5 0.49 29.73 21.64
CA GLU A 5 -0.65 30.60 21.95
C GLU A 5 -1.99 29.91 21.65
N ASN A 6 -2.01 29.00 20.68
CA ASN A 6 -3.19 28.23 20.31
C ASN A 6 -2.81 26.86 19.69
N THR A 7 -3.82 25.99 19.54
CA THR A 7 -3.62 24.64 18.99
C THR A 7 -3.14 24.66 17.53
N ALA A 8 -3.50 25.67 16.73
CA ALA A 8 -3.07 25.77 15.34
C ALA A 8 -1.56 26.03 15.25
N GLU A 9 -1.04 26.92 16.08
CA GLU A 9 0.40 27.20 16.18
C GLU A 9 1.19 25.96 16.61
N ALA A 10 0.70 25.24 17.63
CA ALA A 10 1.31 23.99 18.08
C ALA A 10 1.33 22.92 16.97
N LEU A 11 0.26 22.85 16.19
CA LEU A 11 0.13 21.89 15.09
C LEU A 11 1.02 22.27 13.89
N LEU A 12 1.16 23.56 13.58
CA LEU A 12 2.09 24.07 12.56
C LEU A 12 3.54 23.78 12.92
N ALA A 13 3.91 23.99 14.19
CA ALA A 13 5.25 23.65 14.67
C ALA A 13 5.50 22.13 14.56
N ALA A 14 4.54 21.32 14.99
CA ALA A 14 4.64 19.86 14.84
C ALA A 14 4.75 19.45 13.36
N MET A 15 3.95 20.04 12.48
CA MET A 15 3.98 19.80 11.04
C MET A 15 5.36 20.11 10.44
N ALA A 16 6.03 21.17 10.88
CA ALA A 16 7.39 21.50 10.42
C ALA A 16 8.44 20.46 10.85
N ASP A 17 8.23 19.81 12.00
CA ASP A 17 9.15 18.82 12.56
C ASP A 17 8.92 17.39 12.01
N VAL A 18 7.73 17.09 11.48
CA VAL A 18 7.44 15.75 10.93
C VAL A 18 8.14 15.55 9.59
N ARG A 19 8.96 14.50 9.52
CA ARG A 19 9.65 14.08 8.29
C ARG A 19 8.75 13.23 7.39
N ALA A 20 9.19 13.03 6.15
CA ALA A 20 8.49 12.23 5.17
C ALA A 20 8.22 10.78 5.63
N VAL A 21 7.06 10.25 5.26
CA VAL A 21 6.66 8.87 5.55
C VAL A 21 6.61 8.09 4.25
N HIS A 22 7.58 7.18 4.04
CA HIS A 22 7.64 6.36 2.83
C HIS A 22 6.70 5.15 2.88
N LYS A 23 6.32 4.64 1.70
CA LYS A 23 5.71 3.31 1.58
C LYS A 23 6.77 2.24 1.86
N ARG A 24 6.64 1.49 2.95
CA ARG A 24 7.56 0.39 3.30
C ARG A 24 6.86 -0.93 3.57
N GLU A 25 5.57 -0.88 3.88
CA GLU A 25 4.79 -2.07 4.21
C GLU A 25 4.17 -2.63 2.94
N LYS A 26 4.29 -3.94 2.71
CA LYS A 26 3.70 -4.63 1.56
C LYS A 26 2.44 -5.36 2.00
N ASN A 27 1.34 -5.15 1.30
CA ASN A 27 0.16 -5.97 1.49
C ASN A 27 0.44 -7.37 0.89
N PRO A 28 0.50 -8.44 1.70
CA PRO A 28 0.87 -9.77 1.22
C PRO A 28 -0.19 -10.37 0.28
N HIS A 29 -1.44 -9.92 0.35
CA HIS A 29 -2.54 -10.45 -0.47
C HIS A 29 -2.64 -9.77 -1.83
N GLN A 30 -2.33 -8.48 -1.91
CA GLN A 30 -2.53 -7.66 -3.12
C GLN A 30 -1.24 -7.07 -3.68
N GLY A 31 -0.09 -7.33 -3.04
CA GLY A 31 1.23 -7.02 -3.57
C GLY A 31 1.65 -5.54 -3.55
N PHE A 32 0.75 -4.60 -3.26
CA PHE A 32 1.08 -3.18 -3.24
C PHE A 32 1.76 -2.74 -1.92
N PHE A 33 2.59 -1.71 -2.02
CA PHE A 33 3.17 -1.05 -0.85
C PHE A 33 2.25 0.06 -0.32
N PHE A 34 2.15 0.16 1.00
CA PHE A 34 1.37 1.18 1.69
C PHE A 34 2.16 1.80 2.85
N ARG A 35 1.63 2.91 3.35
CA ARG A 35 2.06 3.54 4.59
C ARG A 35 1.12 3.00 5.67
N GLY A 36 1.61 2.17 6.59
CA GLY A 36 0.79 1.73 7.70
C GLY A 36 0.61 2.83 8.74
N VAL A 37 -0.38 2.62 9.62
CA VAL A 37 -0.66 3.57 10.69
C VAL A 37 0.53 3.71 11.63
N ASP A 38 1.26 2.62 11.91
CA ASP A 38 2.42 2.63 12.81
C ASP A 38 3.55 3.50 12.27
N ALA A 39 3.82 3.44 10.96
CA ALA A 39 4.81 4.30 10.31
C ALA A 39 4.47 5.78 10.46
N VAL A 40 3.19 6.14 10.26
CA VAL A 40 2.71 7.52 10.42
C VAL A 40 2.77 7.96 11.88
N VAL A 41 2.27 7.15 12.82
CA VAL A 41 2.30 7.46 14.25
C VAL A 41 3.72 7.63 14.77
N ASN A 42 4.66 6.75 14.37
CA ASN A 42 6.05 6.85 14.77
C ASN A 42 6.73 8.11 14.21
N ALA A 43 6.31 8.58 13.04
CA ALA A 43 6.80 9.83 12.47
C ALA A 43 6.24 11.07 13.20
N THR A 44 4.95 11.07 13.57
CA THR A 44 4.28 12.25 14.14
C THR A 44 4.41 12.37 15.66
N ALA A 45 4.50 11.25 16.38
CA ALA A 45 4.46 11.25 17.85
C ALA A 45 5.59 12.05 18.52
N PRO A 46 6.85 12.04 18.04
CA PRO A 46 7.91 12.87 18.62
C PRO A 46 7.57 14.37 18.57
N ALA A 47 7.12 14.87 17.41
CA ALA A 47 6.76 16.28 17.21
C ALA A 47 5.57 16.68 18.09
N PHE A 48 4.54 15.85 18.19
CA PHE A 48 3.41 16.09 19.08
C PHE A 48 3.82 16.17 20.56
N ARG A 49 4.76 15.33 21.02
CA ARG A 49 5.26 15.41 22.40
C ARG A 49 6.05 16.69 22.64
N GLU A 50 6.88 17.10 21.70
CA GLU A 50 7.71 18.31 21.82
C GLU A 50 6.85 19.57 21.94
N HIS A 51 5.83 19.68 21.08
CA HIS A 51 4.92 20.83 21.02
C HIS A 51 3.66 20.70 21.88
N GLY A 52 3.54 19.62 22.66
CA GLY A 52 2.43 19.46 23.60
C GLY A 52 1.06 19.31 22.93
N VAL A 53 0.99 18.56 21.83
CA VAL A 53 -0.26 18.25 21.13
C VAL A 53 -0.73 16.84 21.52
N VAL A 54 -1.97 16.74 22.01
CA VAL A 54 -2.66 15.48 22.24
C VAL A 54 -3.70 15.28 21.15
N VAL A 55 -3.82 14.05 20.65
CA VAL A 55 -4.86 13.68 19.68
C VAL A 55 -5.82 12.68 20.31
N THR A 56 -7.11 12.99 20.34
CA THR A 56 -8.15 12.10 20.88
C THR A 56 -9.22 11.78 19.83
N PRO A 57 -9.61 10.50 19.68
CA PRO A 57 -10.67 10.12 18.76
C PRO A 57 -12.06 10.26 19.41
N ARG A 58 -13.05 10.63 18.61
CA ARG A 58 -14.49 10.50 18.88
C ARG A 58 -15.12 9.76 17.72
N LEU A 59 -15.58 8.53 17.97
CA LEU A 59 -16.30 7.75 16.97
C LEU A 59 -17.69 8.37 16.79
N GLU A 60 -17.98 8.87 15.59
CA GLU A 60 -19.27 9.49 15.25
C GLU A 60 -20.27 8.43 14.78
N SER A 61 -19.81 7.49 13.95
CA SER A 61 -20.64 6.37 13.48
C SER A 61 -19.79 5.16 13.14
N VAL A 62 -20.42 3.99 13.23
CA VAL A 62 -19.88 2.72 12.72
C VAL A 62 -21.02 1.91 12.11
N ASP A 63 -20.82 1.48 10.86
CA ASP A 63 -21.74 0.60 10.14
C ASP A 63 -21.02 -0.69 9.77
N TYR A 64 -21.74 -1.82 9.87
CA TYR A 64 -21.21 -3.14 9.55
C TYR A 64 -21.94 -3.75 8.35
N VAL A 65 -21.16 -4.31 7.41
CA VAL A 65 -21.68 -5.16 6.33
C VAL A 65 -21.10 -6.55 6.52
N GLN A 66 -21.98 -7.51 6.86
CA GLN A 66 -21.61 -8.91 6.99
C GLN A 66 -21.90 -9.65 5.69
N HIS A 67 -20.95 -10.47 5.24
CA HIS A 67 -21.08 -11.23 3.99
C HIS A 67 -21.40 -12.69 4.29
N ALA A 68 -22.64 -13.10 4.03
CA ALA A 68 -23.08 -14.49 4.17
C ALA A 68 -22.41 -15.41 3.12
N GLY A 69 -22.09 -16.66 3.51
CA GLY A 69 -21.60 -17.69 2.59
C GLY A 69 -20.08 -17.87 2.50
N SER A 70 -19.31 -17.10 3.28
CA SER A 70 -17.86 -17.31 3.42
C SER A 70 -17.56 -18.33 4.53
N LYS A 71 -16.53 -19.19 4.36
CA LYS A 71 -16.14 -20.19 5.38
C LYS A 71 -15.76 -19.56 6.74
N ASN A 72 -15.43 -18.26 6.75
CA ASN A 72 -15.15 -17.44 7.93
C ASN A 72 -16.08 -16.22 7.89
N ALA A 73 -16.49 -15.67 9.04
CA ALA A 73 -17.29 -14.45 9.08
C ALA A 73 -16.52 -13.25 8.49
N ILE A 74 -16.88 -12.82 7.28
CA ILE A 74 -16.33 -11.60 6.66
C ILE A 74 -17.18 -10.40 7.07
N THR A 75 -16.52 -9.40 7.64
CA THR A 75 -17.13 -8.16 8.08
C THR A 75 -16.42 -6.96 7.48
N ASP A 76 -17.16 -6.08 6.82
CA ASP A 76 -16.70 -4.74 6.49
C ASP A 76 -17.21 -3.77 7.56
N ALA A 77 -16.31 -2.95 8.12
CA ALA A 77 -16.66 -1.84 9.00
C ALA A 77 -16.44 -0.52 8.27
N ARG A 78 -17.42 0.37 8.30
CA ARG A 78 -17.33 1.75 7.82
C ARG A 78 -17.47 2.67 9.03
N VAL A 79 -16.52 3.58 9.22
CA VAL A 79 -16.50 4.48 10.38
C VAL A 79 -16.42 5.92 9.93
N VAL A 80 -17.06 6.80 10.70
CA VAL A 80 -16.77 8.23 10.70
C VAL A 80 -16.21 8.59 12.06
N VAL A 81 -15.04 9.21 12.09
CA VAL A 81 -14.31 9.54 13.31
C VAL A 81 -13.90 11.00 13.28
N THR A 82 -14.12 11.71 14.38
CA THR A 82 -13.57 13.04 14.61
C THR A 82 -12.31 12.90 15.47
N TYR A 83 -11.17 13.35 14.98
CA TYR A 83 -9.94 13.45 15.75
C TYR A 83 -9.77 14.88 16.24
N ARG A 84 -9.62 15.06 17.55
CA ARG A 84 -9.38 16.35 18.18
C ARG A 84 -7.90 16.50 18.50
N PHE A 85 -7.24 17.45 17.84
CA PHE A 85 -5.91 17.92 18.20
C PHE A 85 -6.06 18.98 19.27
N GLN A 86 -5.26 18.89 20.34
CA GLN A 86 -5.44 19.72 21.53
C GLN A 86 -4.08 20.11 22.11
N HIS A 87 -3.82 21.41 22.22
CA HIS A 87 -2.77 21.96 23.09
C HIS A 87 -3.36 22.33 24.45
N VAL A 88 -2.61 22.15 25.55
CA VAL A 88 -3.13 22.37 26.91
C VAL A 88 -3.64 23.81 27.07
N GLY A 89 -4.91 23.95 27.47
CA GLY A 89 -5.54 25.26 27.74
C GLY A 89 -6.01 26.03 26.49
N CYS A 90 -5.92 25.45 25.29
CA CYS A 90 -6.37 26.05 24.04
C CYS A 90 -7.69 25.42 23.55
N GLU A 91 -8.33 26.00 22.54
CA GLU A 91 -9.44 25.32 21.84
C GLU A 91 -8.90 24.19 20.93
N PRO A 92 -9.58 23.04 20.83
CA PRO A 92 -9.18 21.96 19.94
C PRO A 92 -9.33 22.34 18.46
N LEU A 93 -8.55 21.68 17.60
CA LEU A 93 -8.83 21.59 16.18
C LEU A 93 -9.35 20.20 15.84
N GLU A 94 -10.34 20.12 14.95
CA GLU A 94 -11.01 18.87 14.62
C GLU A 94 -10.74 18.44 13.18
N ALA A 95 -10.42 17.16 13.00
CA ALA A 95 -10.37 16.52 11.70
C ALA A 95 -11.39 15.37 11.66
N ARG A 96 -12.42 15.53 10.83
CA ARG A 96 -13.45 14.50 10.64
C ARG A 96 -13.12 13.69 9.39
N VAL A 97 -12.95 12.38 9.57
CA VAL A 97 -12.52 11.46 8.52
C VAL A 97 -13.47 10.26 8.44
N ALA A 98 -13.68 9.76 7.22
CA ALA A 98 -14.33 8.49 6.97
C ALA A 98 -13.29 7.44 6.63
N ALA A 99 -13.53 6.19 7.04
CA ALA A 99 -12.68 5.06 6.70
C ALA A 99 -13.48 3.77 6.60
N GLU A 100 -12.94 2.82 5.84
CA GLU A 100 -13.48 1.47 5.75
C GLU A 100 -12.38 0.43 5.89
N ALA A 101 -12.73 -0.74 6.41
CA ALA A 101 -11.86 -1.90 6.40
C ALA A 101 -12.66 -3.20 6.37
N ARG A 102 -12.15 -4.17 5.59
CA ARG A 102 -12.59 -5.55 5.59
C ARG A 102 -11.75 -6.38 6.56
N ASP A 103 -12.40 -7.25 7.31
CA ASP A 103 -11.75 -8.28 8.11
C ASP A 103 -12.43 -9.63 7.94
N TYR A 104 -11.63 -10.69 8.06
CA TYR A 104 -12.07 -12.09 7.92
C TYR A 104 -12.27 -12.78 9.27
N ALA A 105 -12.24 -11.99 10.36
CA ALA A 105 -12.41 -12.42 11.74
C ALA A 105 -13.09 -11.29 12.55
N ASP A 106 -12.50 -10.87 13.66
CA ASP A 106 -13.07 -9.98 14.68
C ASP A 106 -12.46 -8.56 14.71
N LYS A 107 -11.64 -8.17 13.72
CA LYS A 107 -10.82 -6.94 13.75
C LYS A 107 -11.28 -5.84 12.80
N ALA A 108 -12.47 -5.94 12.21
CA ALA A 108 -12.97 -4.98 11.22
C ALA A 108 -12.92 -3.53 11.74
N THR A 109 -13.46 -3.27 12.92
CA THR A 109 -13.49 -1.93 13.53
C THR A 109 -12.09 -1.41 13.86
N ALA A 110 -11.23 -2.25 14.44
CA ALA A 110 -9.86 -1.87 14.77
C ALA A 110 -9.04 -1.49 13.52
N LYS A 111 -9.23 -2.24 12.43
CA LYS A 111 -8.62 -1.91 11.13
C LYS A 111 -9.18 -0.61 10.56
N ALA A 112 -10.49 -0.41 10.61
CA ALA A 112 -11.12 0.82 10.13
C ALA A 112 -10.64 2.06 10.91
N MET A 113 -10.54 1.95 12.25
CA MET A 113 -9.98 3.01 13.11
C MET A 113 -8.50 3.29 12.82
N SER A 114 -7.71 2.26 12.47
CA SER A 114 -6.31 2.43 12.06
C SER A 114 -6.19 3.19 10.73
N VAL A 115 -7.07 2.88 9.77
CA VAL A 115 -7.15 3.61 8.49
C VAL A 115 -7.60 5.05 8.73
N ALA A 116 -8.62 5.28 9.56
CA ALA A 116 -9.11 6.61 9.92
C ALA A 116 -8.00 7.47 10.54
N PHE A 117 -7.28 6.94 11.54
CA PHE A 117 -6.24 7.72 12.22
C PHE A 117 -5.10 8.09 11.28
N ARG A 118 -4.70 7.15 10.42
CA ARG A 118 -3.71 7.39 9.37
C ARG A 118 -4.15 8.52 8.43
N ILE A 119 -5.40 8.51 7.97
CA ILE A 119 -5.94 9.56 7.10
C ILE A 119 -5.92 10.91 7.81
N ALA A 120 -6.39 10.97 9.06
CA ALA A 120 -6.41 12.21 9.83
C ALA A 120 -5.01 12.82 9.98
N LEU A 121 -4.00 12.01 10.34
CA LEU A 121 -2.62 12.51 10.47
C LEU A 121 -2.01 12.97 9.14
N LEU A 122 -2.21 12.20 8.07
CA LEU A 122 -1.70 12.57 6.73
C LEU A 122 -2.31 13.88 6.23
N GLN A 123 -3.62 14.05 6.39
CA GLN A 123 -4.34 15.23 5.91
C GLN A 123 -4.11 16.46 6.79
N SER A 124 -4.20 16.32 8.11
CA SER A 124 -4.06 17.45 9.04
C SER A 124 -2.65 18.03 9.09
N LEU A 125 -1.63 17.22 8.79
CA LEU A 125 -0.23 17.67 8.78
C LEU A 125 0.35 17.81 7.37
N CYS A 126 -0.44 17.60 6.32
CA CYS A 126 0.02 17.56 4.93
C CYS A 126 1.35 16.80 4.78
N LEU A 127 1.45 15.60 5.37
CA LEU A 127 2.74 14.93 5.51
C LEU A 127 3.37 14.64 4.14
N PRO A 128 4.66 14.96 3.95
CA PRO A 128 5.34 14.65 2.71
C PRO A 128 5.36 13.14 2.51
N THR A 129 4.89 12.71 1.34
CA THR A 129 4.78 11.28 1.00
C THR A 129 6.03 10.78 0.30
N GLU A 130 6.83 11.67 -0.29
CA GLU A 130 7.97 11.34 -1.16
C GLU A 130 7.62 10.22 -2.17
N ASP A 131 6.37 10.27 -2.67
CA ASP A 131 6.01 9.50 -3.85
C ASP A 131 6.70 10.18 -5.05
N VAL A 132 7.48 9.41 -5.81
CA VAL A 132 7.97 9.87 -7.11
C VAL A 132 6.75 10.10 -7.98
N ASP A 133 6.63 11.31 -8.53
CA ASP A 133 5.56 11.64 -9.47
C ASP A 133 5.66 10.66 -10.65
N PRO A 134 4.66 9.78 -10.89
CA PRO A 134 4.68 8.91 -12.05
C PRO A 134 4.73 9.69 -13.36
N ASP A 135 4.44 11.01 -13.33
CA ASP A 135 4.48 11.89 -14.48
C ASP A 135 5.82 12.66 -14.65
N ALA A 136 6.83 12.45 -13.78
CA ALA A 136 8.10 13.21 -13.82
C ALA A 136 8.96 12.99 -15.08
N ASP A 137 8.73 11.90 -15.83
CA ASP A 137 9.53 11.51 -17.00
C ASP A 137 8.72 11.37 -18.31
N TYR A 138 7.55 12.03 -18.46
CA TYR A 138 6.85 12.01 -19.75
C TYR A 138 7.40 13.07 -20.71
N VAL A 139 8.29 12.65 -21.61
CA VAL A 139 8.47 13.30 -22.91
C VAL A 139 7.14 13.18 -23.66
N THR A 140 6.44 14.31 -23.80
CA THR A 140 5.18 14.41 -24.54
C THR A 140 5.40 14.13 -26.02
N VAL A 141 5.13 12.90 -26.44
CA VAL A 141 4.82 12.62 -27.86
C VAL A 141 3.33 12.94 -28.05
N PRO A 142 2.95 13.86 -28.95
CA PRO A 142 1.54 14.22 -29.11
C PRO A 142 0.80 13.03 -29.72
N GLY A 143 -0.06 12.37 -28.94
CA GLY A 143 -0.94 11.35 -29.51
C GLY A 143 -1.46 10.24 -28.61
N ASP A 144 -1.09 10.15 -27.33
CA ASP A 144 -1.64 9.09 -26.47
C ASP A 144 -2.45 9.65 -25.31
N GLN A 145 -3.73 9.30 -25.29
CA GLN A 145 -4.64 9.66 -24.22
C GLN A 145 -4.23 8.91 -22.95
N ALA A 146 -3.78 9.68 -21.96
CA ALA A 146 -3.51 9.22 -20.62
C ALA A 146 -4.74 8.51 -20.02
N THR A 147 -4.72 7.19 -20.04
CA THR A 147 -5.64 6.34 -19.27
C THR A 147 -4.95 5.99 -17.95
N ARG A 148 -5.23 6.79 -16.91
CA ARG A 148 -4.97 6.39 -15.52
C ARG A 148 -5.86 5.18 -15.18
N GLY A 149 -5.25 3.99 -15.20
CA GLY A 149 -5.74 2.73 -14.63
C GLY A 149 -6.07 1.62 -15.64
N PRO A 150 -5.16 0.65 -15.83
CA PRO A 150 -5.49 -0.77 -15.67
C PRO A 150 -4.41 -1.52 -14.88
N VAL A 151 -4.76 -2.64 -14.25
CA VAL A 151 -3.76 -3.49 -13.57
C VAL A 151 -2.67 -3.89 -14.57
N ASP A 152 -1.40 -3.68 -14.22
CA ASP A 152 -0.28 -4.10 -15.06
C ASP A 152 -0.32 -5.63 -15.22
N GLN A 153 -0.80 -6.06 -16.40
CA GLN A 153 -0.99 -7.47 -16.73
C GLN A 153 0.33 -8.23 -16.75
N ALA A 154 1.44 -7.55 -17.08
CA ALA A 154 2.76 -8.16 -17.05
C ALA A 154 3.20 -8.37 -15.61
N GLN A 155 2.96 -7.40 -14.72
CA GLN A 155 3.25 -7.56 -13.29
C GLN A 155 2.44 -8.69 -12.65
N GLN A 156 1.14 -8.81 -12.96
CA GLN A 156 0.34 -9.94 -12.50
C GLN A 156 0.88 -11.29 -12.98
N ALA A 157 1.30 -11.37 -14.25
CA ALA A 157 1.86 -12.59 -14.80
C ALA A 157 3.21 -12.96 -14.14
N ARG A 158 4.04 -11.96 -13.80
CA ARG A 158 5.29 -12.19 -13.03
C ARG A 158 5.01 -12.75 -11.65
N ASP A 159 4.03 -12.16 -10.94
CA ASP A 159 3.69 -12.60 -9.59
C ASP A 159 3.15 -14.05 -9.61
N ALA A 160 2.34 -14.41 -10.60
CA ALA A 160 1.87 -15.78 -10.80
C ALA A 160 3.02 -16.76 -11.09
N LEU A 161 3.95 -16.39 -11.99
CA LEU A 161 5.12 -17.20 -12.28
C LEU A 161 6.00 -17.39 -11.04
N LEU A 162 6.18 -16.35 -10.21
CA LEU A 162 6.97 -16.43 -8.98
C LEU A 162 6.34 -17.38 -7.95
N GLN A 163 5.02 -17.34 -7.78
CA GLN A 163 4.31 -18.29 -6.92
C GLN A 163 4.54 -19.73 -7.37
N GLU A 164 4.50 -19.96 -8.68
CA GLU A 164 4.68 -21.29 -9.25
C GLU A 164 6.14 -21.77 -9.15
N CYS A 165 7.11 -20.87 -9.31
CA CYS A 165 8.51 -21.16 -9.04
C CYS A 165 8.71 -21.61 -7.59
N ASN A 166 8.12 -20.90 -6.63
CA ASN A 166 8.19 -21.26 -5.22
C ASN A 166 7.55 -22.63 -4.94
N ARG A 167 6.40 -22.92 -5.57
CA ARG A 167 5.70 -24.21 -5.46
C ARG A 167 6.55 -25.37 -5.97
N LEU A 168 7.29 -25.15 -7.05
CA LEU A 168 8.14 -26.16 -7.71
C LEU A 168 9.58 -26.21 -7.14
N GLY A 169 9.91 -25.35 -6.18
CA GLY A 169 11.26 -25.23 -5.61
C GLY A 169 12.29 -24.68 -6.60
N LEU A 170 11.86 -23.88 -7.57
CA LEU A 170 12.72 -23.29 -8.59
C LEU A 170 13.28 -21.93 -8.14
N SER A 171 14.55 -21.66 -8.47
CA SER A 171 15.15 -20.34 -8.25
C SER A 171 14.60 -19.32 -9.25
N PRO A 172 14.06 -18.17 -8.80
CA PRO A 172 13.57 -17.12 -9.70
C PRO A 172 14.65 -16.56 -10.63
N VAL A 173 15.91 -16.58 -10.20
CA VAL A 173 17.05 -16.13 -11.02
C VAL A 173 17.27 -17.09 -12.20
N LYS A 174 17.24 -18.41 -11.94
CA LYS A 174 17.40 -19.41 -13.00
C LYS A 174 16.25 -19.37 -14.01
N VAL A 175 15.03 -19.11 -13.53
CA VAL A 175 13.85 -18.97 -14.41
C VAL A 175 13.95 -17.70 -15.25
N LYS A 176 14.45 -16.61 -14.68
CA LYS A 176 14.76 -15.38 -15.43
C LYS A 176 15.81 -15.65 -16.53
N ASP A 177 16.92 -16.28 -16.16
CA ASP A 177 18.02 -16.60 -17.07
C ASP A 177 17.57 -17.58 -18.17
N PHE A 178 16.65 -18.49 -17.85
CA PHE A 178 16.06 -19.36 -18.85
C PHE A 178 15.19 -18.59 -19.84
N GLY A 179 14.37 -17.63 -19.39
CA GLY A 179 13.48 -16.84 -20.24
C GLY A 179 14.18 -16.08 -21.37
N VAL A 180 15.43 -15.63 -21.15
CA VAL A 180 16.22 -14.94 -22.19
C VAL A 180 16.80 -15.88 -23.25
N THR A 181 16.79 -17.19 -23.01
CA THR A 181 17.30 -18.17 -23.98
C THR A 181 16.33 -18.38 -25.15
N PRO A 182 16.82 -18.86 -26.32
CA PRO A 182 15.95 -19.22 -27.45
C PRO A 182 14.86 -20.23 -27.11
N VAL A 183 15.16 -21.15 -26.19
CA VAL A 183 14.21 -22.17 -25.72
C VAL A 183 13.26 -21.66 -24.64
N GLY A 184 13.65 -20.66 -23.86
CA GLY A 184 12.80 -20.02 -22.85
C GLY A 184 11.91 -18.89 -23.36
N GLY A 185 12.08 -18.47 -24.62
CA GLY A 185 11.18 -17.51 -25.28
C GLY A 185 11.85 -16.20 -25.69
N SER A 186 13.16 -16.06 -25.48
CA SER A 186 13.97 -14.91 -25.92
C SER A 186 13.45 -13.56 -25.41
N PHE A 187 13.04 -13.49 -24.15
CA PHE A 187 12.58 -12.24 -23.54
C PHE A 187 13.12 -12.09 -22.12
N ASP A 188 13.40 -10.85 -21.72
CA ASP A 188 13.81 -10.56 -20.35
C ASP A 188 12.57 -10.28 -19.48
N LEU A 189 12.32 -11.18 -18.52
CA LEU A 189 11.21 -11.10 -17.57
C LEU A 189 11.18 -9.76 -16.82
N SER A 190 12.33 -9.12 -16.60
CA SER A 190 12.41 -7.89 -15.81
C SER A 190 11.97 -6.62 -16.55
N VAL A 191 11.86 -6.66 -17.88
CA VAL A 191 11.59 -5.48 -18.71
C VAL A 191 10.33 -5.58 -19.59
N VAL A 192 9.70 -6.77 -19.69
CA VAL A 192 8.51 -6.94 -20.53
C VAL A 192 7.24 -6.32 -19.93
N GLU A 193 6.54 -5.47 -20.66
CA GLU A 193 5.37 -4.75 -20.13
C GLU A 193 4.09 -5.04 -20.91
N GLY A 194 2.94 -4.68 -20.31
CA GLY A 194 1.63 -4.73 -20.96
C GLY A 194 1.12 -6.15 -21.26
N SER A 195 0.06 -6.22 -22.07
CA SER A 195 -0.65 -7.46 -22.39
C SER A 195 0.21 -8.47 -23.19
N LYS A 196 1.09 -7.97 -24.07
CA LYS A 196 2.05 -8.80 -24.81
C LYS A 196 3.10 -9.41 -23.88
N GLY A 197 3.67 -8.63 -22.96
CA GLY A 197 4.59 -9.13 -21.94
C GLY A 197 3.94 -10.18 -21.04
N ALA A 198 2.69 -9.94 -20.63
CA ALA A 198 1.92 -10.90 -19.85
C ALA A 198 1.73 -12.25 -20.56
N ALA A 199 1.47 -12.24 -21.87
CA ALA A 199 1.33 -13.47 -22.67
C ALA A 199 2.64 -14.27 -22.75
N LEU A 200 3.78 -13.58 -22.92
CA LEU A 200 5.10 -14.22 -22.92
C LEU A 200 5.41 -14.88 -21.58
N ILE A 201 5.14 -14.18 -20.48
CA ILE A 201 5.35 -14.71 -19.13
C ILE A 201 4.46 -15.93 -18.85
N ARG A 202 3.17 -15.88 -19.25
CA ARG A 202 2.26 -17.03 -19.12
C ARG A 202 2.72 -18.22 -19.96
N GLY A 203 3.16 -17.99 -21.20
CA GLY A 203 3.70 -19.06 -22.05
C GLY A 203 4.96 -19.69 -21.48
N LEU A 204 5.83 -18.91 -20.84
CA LEU A 204 6.98 -19.43 -20.10
C LEU A 204 6.54 -20.28 -18.89
N MET A 205 5.56 -19.80 -18.12
CA MET A 205 5.00 -20.52 -16.98
C MET A 205 4.42 -21.88 -17.41
N GLU A 206 3.59 -21.91 -18.46
CA GLU A 206 3.00 -23.13 -19.01
C GLU A 206 4.07 -24.11 -19.51
N LYS A 207 5.14 -23.60 -20.13
CA LYS A 207 6.27 -24.43 -20.57
C LYS A 207 6.99 -25.09 -19.40
N ILE A 208 7.22 -24.34 -18.32
CA ILE A 208 7.88 -24.88 -17.12
C ILE A 208 6.97 -25.89 -16.41
N THR A 209 5.68 -25.59 -16.24
CA THR A 209 4.76 -26.48 -15.52
C THR A 209 4.38 -27.73 -16.32
N GLY A 210 4.45 -27.66 -17.65
CA GLY A 210 4.13 -28.76 -18.55
C GLY A 210 5.28 -29.74 -18.82
N ASP A 211 6.52 -29.45 -18.39
CA ASP A 211 7.70 -30.27 -18.67
C ASP A 211 8.46 -30.61 -17.37
N PRO A 212 8.21 -31.80 -16.78
CA PRO A 212 8.89 -32.23 -15.56
C PRO A 212 10.42 -32.32 -15.68
N ASP A 213 10.96 -32.66 -16.85
CA ASP A 213 12.40 -32.74 -17.07
C ASP A 213 13.04 -31.35 -17.08
N LEU A 214 12.32 -30.36 -17.61
CA LEU A 214 12.72 -28.95 -17.54
C LEU A 214 12.69 -28.43 -16.09
N VAL A 215 11.70 -28.83 -15.30
CA VAL A 215 11.64 -28.47 -13.87
C VAL A 215 12.87 -29.01 -13.13
N GLU A 216 13.24 -30.27 -13.32
CA GLU A 216 14.43 -30.85 -12.66
C GLU A 216 15.72 -30.12 -13.11
N LYS A 217 15.85 -29.79 -14.40
CA LYS A 217 16.99 -29.02 -14.93
C LYS A 217 17.10 -27.62 -14.34
N LEU A 218 15.98 -26.96 -14.06
CA LEU A 218 15.95 -25.62 -13.47
C LEU A 218 16.13 -25.66 -11.94
N ARG A 219 15.93 -26.82 -11.31
CA ARG A 219 16.14 -27.03 -9.87
C ARG A 219 17.63 -27.20 -9.54
N GLY A 220 18.35 -28.02 -10.33
CA GLY A 220 19.80 -28.24 -10.24
C GLY A 220 20.62 -27.00 -10.60
#